data_AF-A0A0N9HW56-F1
#
_entry.id   AF-A0A0N9HW56-F1
#
_cell.length_a   1.000
_cell.length_b   1.000
_cell.length_c   1.000
_cell.angle_alpha   90.00
_cell.angle_beta   90.00
_cell.angle_gamma   90.00
#
_symmetry.space_group_name_H-M   'P 1'
#
loop_
_entity.id
_entity.type
_entity.pdbx_description
1 polymer ?
#
loop_
_entity_poly.entity_id
_entity_poly.type
_entity_poly.pdbx_seq_one_letter_code
_entity_poly.pdbx_strand_id
1 'polypeptide(L)'
;MHLDLNLIDRMAGQGTALVPTLTAFSGILADVRTKPPGPRRGAIRHGWDHLMPTIRAAHGAGVTVLAGTDSEVFGQVSTEVGWLVKAGLSAGAAVAAASWTARSWPGLPGLVDGAPADLVVFDGDPPSTRLCSPGRGGSSSGAA
;
A
#
# COMPACT_ATOMS: atom_id res chain seq x y z
N MET A 1 -9.91 -15.18 7.10
CA MET A 1 -9.49 -14.98 5.70
C MET A 1 -8.13 -14.30 5.74
N HIS A 2 -7.06 -15.08 5.56
CA HIS A 2 -5.69 -14.60 5.39
C HIS A 2 -4.96 -15.63 4.51
N LEU A 3 -3.90 -15.20 3.82
CA LEU A 3 -3.06 -16.11 3.04
C LEU A 3 -2.37 -17.10 3.98
N ASP A 4 -2.46 -18.40 3.68
CA ASP A 4 -1.67 -19.42 4.36
C ASP A 4 -0.18 -19.17 4.08
N LEU A 5 0.62 -19.04 5.13
CA LEU A 5 2.05 -18.75 5.03
C LEU A 5 2.81 -19.85 4.26
N ASN A 6 2.30 -21.08 4.23
CA ASN A 6 2.89 -22.18 3.46
C ASN A 6 2.83 -21.95 1.94
N LEU A 7 2.04 -20.98 1.47
CA LEU A 7 1.96 -20.62 0.05
C LEU A 7 3.00 -19.57 -0.36
N ILE A 8 3.70 -18.93 0.58
CA ILE A 8 4.63 -17.83 0.29
C ILE A 8 5.78 -18.32 -0.59
N ASP A 9 6.40 -19.45 -0.27
CA ASP A 9 7.51 -20.00 -1.06
C ASP A 9 7.08 -20.31 -2.50
N ARG A 10 5.85 -20.80 -2.66
CA ARG A 10 5.26 -21.04 -3.97
C ARG A 10 5.02 -19.73 -4.72
N MET A 11 4.50 -18.69 -4.07
CA MET A 11 4.33 -17.37 -4.68
C MET A 11 5.66 -16.80 -5.16
N ALA A 12 6.71 -16.89 -4.33
CA ALA A 12 8.05 -16.43 -4.67
C ALA A 12 8.62 -17.22 -5.87
N GLY A 13 8.56 -18.56 -5.82
CA GLY A 13 9.06 -19.43 -6.89
C GLY A 13 8.32 -19.27 -8.23
N GLN A 14 7.04 -18.89 -8.19
CA GLN A 14 6.24 -18.62 -9.40
C GLN A 14 6.31 -17.17 -9.87
N GLY A 15 6.95 -16.28 -9.10
CA GLY A 15 6.92 -14.85 -9.38
C GLY A 15 5.51 -14.28 -9.35
N THR A 16 4.70 -14.65 -8.35
CA THR A 16 3.34 -14.13 -8.13
C THR A 16 3.39 -12.86 -7.27
N ALA A 17 2.63 -11.83 -7.63
CA ALA A 17 2.53 -10.61 -6.81
C ALA A 17 1.48 -10.74 -5.70
N LEU A 18 1.73 -10.05 -4.59
CA LEU A 18 0.78 -9.82 -3.51
C LEU A 18 0.28 -8.37 -3.54
N VAL A 19 -1.04 -8.17 -3.67
CA VAL A 19 -1.71 -6.87 -3.55
C VAL A 19 -2.64 -6.93 -2.32
N PRO A 20 -2.29 -6.29 -1.19
CA PRO A 20 -2.94 -6.56 0.10
C PRO A 20 -4.19 -5.73 0.42
N THR A 21 -4.44 -4.62 -0.28
CA THR A 21 -5.64 -3.77 -0.14
C THR A 21 -5.98 -3.36 1.29
N LEU A 22 -4.95 -3.01 2.07
CA LEU A 22 -5.06 -2.63 3.49
C LEU A 22 -5.95 -1.40 3.70
N THR A 23 -5.98 -0.49 2.74
CA THR A 23 -6.84 0.71 2.75
C THR A 23 -8.31 0.31 2.85
N ALA A 24 -8.82 -0.47 1.90
CA ALA A 24 -10.19 -0.98 1.93
C ALA A 24 -10.46 -1.83 3.19
N PHE A 25 -9.54 -2.74 3.52
CA PHE A 25 -9.69 -3.63 4.67
C PHE A 25 -9.81 -2.84 5.98
N SER A 26 -9.04 -1.75 6.14
CA SER A 26 -9.12 -0.88 7.32
C SER A 26 -10.48 -0.21 7.46
N GLY A 27 -11.10 0.21 6.34
CA GLY A 27 -12.47 0.75 6.32
C GLY A 27 -13.52 -0.29 6.70
N ILE A 28 -13.41 -1.51 6.15
CA ILE A 28 -14.28 -2.64 6.49
C ILE A 28 -14.17 -2.99 7.98
N LEU A 29 -12.95 -3.01 8.52
CA LEU A 29 -12.73 -3.27 9.94
C LEU A 29 -13.37 -2.20 10.82
N ALA A 30 -13.27 -0.92 10.44
CA ALA A 30 -13.88 0.18 11.16
C ALA A 30 -15.42 0.06 11.20
N ASP A 31 -16.04 -0.19 10.05
CA ASP A 31 -17.49 -0.43 9.93
C ASP A 31 -17.94 -1.60 10.81
N VAL A 32 -17.26 -2.75 10.70
CA VAL A 32 -17.67 -3.97 11.40
C VAL A 32 -17.46 -3.91 12.91
N ARG A 33 -16.58 -3.04 13.42
CA ARG A 33 -16.45 -2.76 14.86
C ARG A 33 -17.69 -2.12 15.47
N THR A 34 -18.48 -1.39 14.68
CA THR A 34 -19.75 -0.77 15.13
C THR A 34 -20.91 -1.77 15.22
N LYS A 35 -20.74 -2.96 14.64
CA LYS A 35 -21.79 -3.99 14.54
C LYS A 35 -21.72 -4.99 15.71
N PRO A 36 -22.85 -5.63 16.07
CA PRO A 36 -22.86 -6.68 17.08
C PRO A 36 -21.85 -7.80 16.79
N PRO A 37 -21.33 -8.48 17.83
CA PRO A 37 -20.50 -9.67 17.64
C PRO A 37 -21.20 -10.71 16.76
N GLY A 38 -20.42 -11.35 15.89
CA GLY A 38 -20.93 -12.40 15.00
C GLY A 38 -19.82 -12.97 14.11
N PRO A 39 -20.12 -14.04 13.35
CA PRO A 39 -19.12 -14.76 12.55
C PRO A 39 -18.34 -13.85 11.60
N ARG A 40 -19.03 -12.93 10.91
CA ARG A 40 -18.40 -11.95 10.00
C ARG A 40 -17.40 -11.05 10.74
N ARG A 41 -17.77 -10.53 11.91
CA ARG A 41 -16.88 -9.68 12.73
C ARG A 41 -15.67 -10.45 13.22
N GLY A 42 -15.84 -11.70 13.64
CA GLY A 42 -14.74 -12.58 14.01
C GLY A 42 -13.78 -12.80 12.84
N ALA A 43 -14.29 -13.15 11.66
CA ALA A 43 -13.49 -13.43 10.47
C ALA A 43 -12.67 -12.22 9.99
N ILE A 44 -13.25 -11.02 10.00
CA ILE A 44 -12.57 -9.78 9.57
C ILE A 44 -11.50 -9.38 10.57
N ARG A 45 -11.79 -9.45 11.88
CA ARG A 45 -10.77 -9.21 12.92
C ARG A 45 -9.61 -10.17 12.79
N HIS A 46 -9.90 -11.46 12.68
CA HIS A 46 -8.88 -12.48 12.49
C HIS A 46 -8.03 -12.21 11.23
N GLY A 47 -8.65 -11.82 10.11
CA GLY A 47 -7.92 -11.45 8.90
C GLY A 47 -6.98 -10.27 9.13
N TRP A 48 -7.47 -9.20 9.75
CA TRP A 48 -6.69 -8.02 10.08
C TRP A 48 -5.46 -8.34 10.95
N ASP A 49 -5.65 -9.17 11.97
CA ASP A 49 -4.59 -9.53 12.92
C ASP A 49 -3.43 -10.30 12.24
N HIS A 50 -3.69 -10.95 11.10
CA HIS A 50 -2.69 -11.74 10.35
C HIS A 50 -2.14 -11.02 9.11
N LEU A 51 -2.82 -10.00 8.60
CA LEU A 51 -2.47 -9.30 7.36
C LEU A 51 -1.06 -8.70 7.39
N MET A 52 -0.71 -7.95 8.45
CA MET A 52 0.61 -7.30 8.54
C MET A 52 1.76 -8.33 8.62
N PRO A 53 1.71 -9.35 9.50
CA PRO A 53 2.71 -10.43 9.49
C PRO A 53 2.83 -11.14 8.14
N THR A 54 1.71 -11.44 7.47
CA THR A 54 1.71 -12.10 6.16
C THR A 54 2.43 -11.26 5.10
N ILE A 55 2.14 -9.96 5.01
CA ILE A 55 2.79 -9.06 4.05
C ILE A 55 4.29 -8.98 4.31
N ARG A 56 4.70 -8.88 5.57
CA ARG A 56 6.11 -8.88 5.96
C ARG A 56 6.81 -10.16 5.55
N ALA A 57 6.19 -11.31 5.83
CA ALA A 57 6.75 -12.62 5.49
C ALA A 57 6.87 -12.78 3.97
N ALA A 58 5.86 -12.40 3.21
CA ALA A 58 5.87 -12.46 1.75
C ALA A 58 7.00 -11.59 1.17
N HIS A 59 7.10 -10.32 1.61
CA HIS A 59 8.18 -9.43 1.18
C HIS A 59 9.56 -9.99 1.55
N GLY A 60 9.73 -10.52 2.76
CA GLY A 60 10.98 -11.13 3.21
C GLY A 60 11.39 -12.38 2.41
N ALA A 61 10.43 -13.12 1.86
CA ALA A 61 10.67 -14.28 1.00
C ALA A 61 10.89 -13.93 -0.48
N GLY A 62 10.90 -12.64 -0.83
CA GLY A 62 11.11 -12.18 -2.22
C GLY A 62 9.85 -12.17 -3.08
N VAL A 63 8.66 -12.30 -2.48
CA VAL A 63 7.39 -12.07 -3.19
C VAL A 63 7.28 -10.59 -3.55
N THR A 64 6.96 -10.30 -4.81
CA THR A 64 6.67 -8.93 -5.25
C THR A 64 5.42 -8.42 -4.54
N VAL A 65 5.57 -7.39 -3.71
CA VAL A 65 4.43 -6.71 -3.06
C VAL A 65 4.12 -5.43 -3.83
N LEU A 66 2.86 -5.23 -4.21
CA LEU A 66 2.39 -4.06 -4.96
C LEU A 66 1.30 -3.33 -4.16
N ALA A 67 1.24 -2.01 -4.32
CA ALA A 67 0.18 -1.20 -3.72
C ALA A 67 -1.09 -1.28 -4.58
N GLY A 68 -2.22 -1.51 -3.92
CA GLY A 68 -3.56 -1.43 -4.51
C GLY A 68 -4.55 -1.12 -3.40
N THR A 69 -5.48 -0.19 -3.63
CA THR A 69 -6.32 0.36 -2.55
C THR A 69 -7.65 -0.34 -2.38
N ASP A 70 -8.21 -0.87 -3.48
CA ASP A 70 -9.59 -1.36 -3.58
C ASP A 70 -10.61 -0.36 -3.00
N SER A 71 -10.39 0.93 -3.29
CA SER A 71 -11.13 2.06 -2.75
C SER A 71 -11.89 2.79 -3.86
N GLU A 72 -13.16 3.11 -3.60
CA GLU A 72 -13.97 3.98 -4.46
C GLU A 72 -13.51 5.45 -4.39
N VAL A 73 -12.87 5.86 -3.29
CA VAL A 73 -12.31 7.20 -3.14
C VAL A 73 -10.99 7.30 -3.90
N PHE A 74 -10.90 8.27 -4.82
CA PHE A 74 -9.70 8.57 -5.59
C PHE A 74 -8.55 9.08 -4.70
N GLY A 75 -7.31 8.89 -5.15
CA GLY A 75 -6.12 9.44 -4.49
C GLY A 75 -5.66 8.70 -3.23
N GLN A 76 -6.17 7.50 -2.95
CA GLN A 76 -5.84 6.74 -1.74
C GLN A 76 -4.56 5.89 -1.84
N VAL A 77 -3.84 5.90 -2.97
CA VAL A 77 -2.63 5.07 -3.13
C VAL A 77 -1.55 5.41 -2.09
N SER A 78 -1.45 6.68 -1.72
CA SER A 78 -0.57 7.17 -0.65
C SER A 78 -0.90 6.58 0.72
N THR A 79 -2.18 6.34 1.01
CA THR A 79 -2.64 5.65 2.22
C THR A 79 -2.17 4.21 2.23
N GLU A 80 -2.27 3.50 1.10
CA GLU A 80 -1.78 2.12 0.95
C GLU A 80 -0.26 2.04 1.15
N VAL A 81 0.51 2.98 0.59
CA VAL A 81 1.96 3.08 0.82
C VAL A 81 2.27 3.19 2.32
N GLY A 82 1.54 4.05 3.04
CA GLY A 82 1.68 4.18 4.49
C GLY A 82 1.34 2.88 5.25
N TRP A 83 0.38 2.10 4.74
CA TRP A 83 0.05 0.78 5.29
C TRP A 83 1.15 -0.26 5.03
N LEU A 84 1.76 -0.27 3.85
CA LEU A 84 2.88 -1.15 3.53
C LEU A 84 4.10 -0.88 4.41
N VAL A 85 4.40 0.39 4.70
CA VAL A 85 5.44 0.75 5.67
C VAL A 85 5.11 0.19 7.06
N LYS A 86 3.86 0.34 7.53
CA LYS A 86 3.41 -0.25 8.81
C LYS A 86 3.48 -1.77 8.82
N ALA A 87 3.28 -2.43 7.67
CA ALA A 87 3.44 -3.87 7.54
C ALA A 87 4.91 -4.30 7.69
N GLY A 88 5.87 -3.41 7.47
CA GLY A 88 7.31 -3.63 7.67
C GLY A 88 8.13 -3.58 6.39
N LEU A 89 7.58 -3.08 5.28
CA LEU A 89 8.38 -2.71 4.13
C LEU A 89 9.22 -1.48 4.46
N SER A 90 10.41 -1.38 3.86
CA SER A 90 11.16 -0.11 3.91
C SER A 90 10.36 0.98 3.19
N ALA A 91 10.59 2.22 3.60
CA ALA A 91 10.10 3.41 2.93
C ALA A 91 10.25 3.35 1.41
N GLY A 92 11.46 3.04 0.93
CA GLY A 92 11.75 2.91 -0.49
C GLY A 92 10.99 1.78 -1.17
N ALA A 93 10.88 0.61 -0.54
CA ALA A 93 10.13 -0.52 -1.09
C ALA A 93 8.62 -0.25 -1.16
N ALA A 94 8.06 0.45 -0.17
CA ALA A 94 6.65 0.84 -0.18
C ALA A 94 6.35 1.86 -1.29
N VAL A 95 7.23 2.84 -1.52
CA VAL A 95 7.11 3.77 -2.66
C VAL A 95 7.28 3.03 -3.98
N ALA A 96 8.26 2.13 -4.09
CA ALA A 96 8.49 1.30 -5.26
C ALA A 96 7.24 0.50 -5.65
N ALA A 97 6.60 -0.12 -4.66
CA ALA A 97 5.37 -0.90 -4.80
C ALA A 97 4.19 -0.09 -5.36
N ALA A 98 4.21 1.24 -5.25
CA ALA A 98 3.22 2.15 -5.83
C ALA A 98 3.72 2.91 -7.07
N SER A 99 4.93 2.63 -7.54
CA SER A 99 5.57 3.36 -8.64
C SER A 99 6.32 2.41 -9.60
N TRP A 100 7.64 2.34 -9.55
CA TRP A 100 8.44 1.64 -10.55
C TRP A 100 8.26 0.12 -10.51
N THR A 101 8.07 -0.49 -9.34
CA THR A 101 7.79 -1.93 -9.23
C THR A 101 6.39 -2.27 -9.77
N ALA A 102 5.39 -1.45 -9.43
CA ALA A 102 4.04 -1.60 -9.99
C ALA A 102 4.01 -1.39 -11.51
N ARG A 103 4.80 -0.45 -12.02
CA ARG A 103 4.92 -0.16 -13.44
C ARG A 103 5.58 -1.30 -14.21
N SER A 104 6.67 -1.87 -13.68
CA SER A 104 7.36 -2.98 -14.34
C SER A 104 6.53 -4.27 -14.36
N TRP A 105 5.60 -4.44 -13.42
CA TRP A 105 4.80 -5.65 -13.29
C TRP A 105 3.98 -6.02 -14.54
N PRO A 106 3.18 -5.12 -15.14
CA PRO A 106 2.53 -5.35 -16.43
C PRO A 106 3.47 -5.21 -17.65
N GLY A 107 4.78 -5.07 -17.45
CA GLY A 107 5.77 -4.92 -18.53
C GLY A 107 5.92 -3.49 -19.07
N LEU A 108 5.46 -2.46 -18.35
CA LEU A 108 5.68 -1.07 -18.77
C LEU A 108 7.13 -0.63 -18.46
N PRO A 109 7.76 0.16 -19.36
CA PRO A 109 9.11 0.63 -19.17
C PRO A 109 9.21 1.59 -17.97
N GLY A 110 10.35 1.59 -17.29
CA GLY A 110 10.69 2.57 -16.25
C GLY A 110 11.04 3.94 -16.83
N LEU A 111 11.83 4.71 -16.08
CA LEU A 111 12.37 6.00 -16.51
C LEU A 111 13.63 5.77 -17.35
N VAL A 112 13.42 5.48 -18.63
CA VAL A 112 14.48 5.26 -19.63
C VAL A 112 14.26 6.17 -20.83
N ASP A 113 15.31 6.42 -21.60
CA ASP A 113 15.22 7.25 -22.80
C ASP A 113 14.17 6.68 -23.78
N GLY A 114 13.36 7.58 -24.36
CA GLY A 114 12.24 7.21 -25.24
C GLY A 114 10.98 6.65 -24.56
N ALA A 115 10.94 6.45 -23.24
CA ALA A 115 9.74 6.03 -22.51
C ALA A 115 8.85 7.23 -22.10
N PRO A 116 7.56 7.00 -21.76
CA PRO A 116 6.69 8.06 -21.25
C PRO A 116 7.23 8.70 -19.96
N ALA A 117 7.23 10.05 -19.92
CA ALA A 117 7.73 10.85 -18.80
C ALA A 117 6.69 11.00 -17.67
N ASP A 118 6.25 9.88 -17.11
CA ASP A 118 5.28 9.86 -16.01
C ASP A 118 5.98 10.11 -14.67
N LEU A 119 5.90 11.35 -14.18
CA LEU A 119 6.61 11.80 -12.98
C LEU A 119 5.67 12.53 -12.02
N VAL A 120 5.93 12.37 -10.73
CA VAL A 120 5.33 13.18 -9.65
C VAL A 120 6.45 13.74 -8.81
N VAL A 121 6.42 15.05 -8.56
CA VAL A 121 7.44 15.77 -7.79
C VAL A 121 6.84 16.20 -6.46
N PHE A 122 7.62 16.05 -5.39
CA PHE A 122 7.26 16.45 -4.03
C PHE A 122 8.29 17.44 -3.51
N ASP A 123 7.86 18.39 -2.67
CA ASP A 123 8.75 19.39 -2.05
C ASP A 123 9.66 18.82 -0.96
N GLY A 124 9.48 17.55 -0.59
CA GLY A 124 10.25 16.88 0.46
C GLY A 124 10.25 15.36 0.30
N ASP A 125 11.02 14.67 1.15
CA ASP A 125 11.21 13.22 1.07
C ASP A 125 9.89 12.46 1.29
N PRO A 126 9.37 11.75 0.27
CA PRO A 126 8.04 11.14 0.30
C PRO A 126 7.75 10.18 1.46
N PRO A 127 8.66 9.30 1.93
CA PRO A 127 8.38 8.41 3.06
C PRO A 127 8.30 9.10 4.42
N SER A 128 8.85 10.31 4.56
CA SER A 128 8.71 11.15 5.76
C SER A 128 7.48 12.07 5.70
N THR A 129 6.98 12.30 4.49
CA THR A 129 5.89 13.23 4.19
C THR A 129 4.59 12.45 4.02
N ARG A 130 3.47 12.94 4.57
CA ARG A 130 2.16 12.38 4.19
C ARG A 130 1.93 12.67 2.70
N LEU A 131 2.14 11.66 1.87
CA LEU A 131 2.03 11.69 0.41
C LEU A 131 0.72 12.30 -0.14
N CYS A 132 -0.33 12.43 0.68
CA CYS A 132 -1.46 13.32 0.43
C CYS A 132 -1.93 13.98 1.73
N SER A 133 -1.36 15.13 2.07
CA SER A 133 -2.11 16.16 2.81
C SER A 133 -2.39 17.28 1.82
N PRO A 134 -3.65 17.70 1.60
CA PRO A 134 -3.89 18.92 0.85
C PRO A 134 -3.14 20.03 1.57
N GLY A 135 -2.21 20.68 0.87
CA GLY A 135 -1.38 21.73 1.44
C GLY A 135 -2.28 22.75 2.15
N ARG A 136 -2.02 22.98 3.44
CA ARG A 136 -2.47 24.23 4.05
C ARG A 136 -1.71 25.32 3.30
N GLY A 137 -2.38 25.98 2.38
CA GLY A 137 -1.88 27.20 1.76
C GLY A 137 -1.45 28.14 2.89
N GLY A 138 -0.16 28.42 2.97
CA GLY A 138 0.36 29.43 3.87
C GLY A 138 -0.22 30.77 3.45
N SER A 139 -1.14 31.32 4.24
CA SER A 139 -1.55 32.71 4.10
C SER A 139 -0.35 33.57 4.49
N SER A 140 0.39 34.05 3.50
CA SER A 140 1.29 35.19 3.69
C SER A 140 0.42 36.44 3.86
N SER A 141 0.04 36.78 5.09
CA SER A 141 -0.42 38.13 5.41
C SER A 141 0.80 39.05 5.39
N GLY A 142 1.08 39.63 4.22
CA GLY A 142 1.93 40.82 4.14
C GLY A 142 1.16 42.00 4.70
N ALA A 143 1.51 42.41 5.92
CA ALA A 143 1.21 43.75 6.40
C ALA A 143 2.29 44.69 5.83
N ALA A 144 1.84 45.65 5.03
CA ALA A 144 2.52 46.91 4.77
C ALA A 144 1.71 48.01 5.48
#